data_AF-A0A1V3KN47-F1
#
_entry.id   AF-A0A1V3KN47-F1
#
_cell.length_a   1.000
_cell.length_b   1.000
_cell.length_c   1.000
_cell.angle_alpha   90.00
_cell.angle_beta   90.00
_cell.angle_gamma   90.00
#
_symmetry.space_group_name_H-M   'P 1'
#
loop_
_entity.id
_entity.type
_entity.pdbx_description
1 polymer ?
#
loop_
_entity_poly.entity_id
_entity_poly.type
_entity_poly.pdbx_seq_one_letter_code
_entity_poly.pdbx_strand_id
1 'polypeptide(L)'
;MTPTNEKKQQDATLAGIEEMISRIEAFSSSAVAGHVSAVNPDGTQTPMEPIEIFDLINEMANLALMDIQALRQELERLTIYHESKDKSVCLPVVDLKGDLTQ
;
A
#
# COMPACT_ATOMS: atom_id res chain seq x y z
N MET A 1 -31.41 8.16 -4.94
CA MET A 1 -30.36 8.04 -3.91
C MET A 1 -29.32 7.10 -4.47
N THR A 2 -28.18 7.63 -4.88
CA THR A 2 -27.07 6.84 -5.43
C THR A 2 -26.27 6.28 -4.25
N PRO A 3 -25.99 4.97 -4.16
CA PRO A 3 -25.19 4.45 -3.07
C PRO A 3 -23.77 5.01 -3.20
N THR A 4 -23.35 5.79 -2.21
CA THR A 4 -21.97 6.17 -2.02
C THR A 4 -21.20 4.88 -1.79
N ASN A 5 -20.47 4.41 -2.81
CA ASN A 5 -19.40 3.45 -2.61
C ASN A 5 -18.39 4.16 -1.71
N GLU A 6 -18.53 3.99 -0.41
CA GLU A 6 -17.46 4.20 0.55
C GLU A 6 -16.31 3.31 0.07
N LYS A 7 -15.44 3.87 -0.77
CA LYS A 7 -14.09 3.32 -0.95
C LYS A 7 -13.54 3.28 0.45
N LYS A 8 -13.58 2.10 1.08
CA LYS A 8 -12.80 1.75 2.25
C LYS A 8 -11.42 2.34 1.99
N GLN A 9 -11.11 3.43 2.67
CA GLN A 9 -9.77 3.95 2.74
C GLN A 9 -8.99 2.79 3.33
N GLN A 10 -8.27 2.05 2.50
CA GLN A 10 -7.43 0.97 2.98
C GLN A 10 -6.42 1.66 3.89
N ASP A 11 -6.51 1.40 5.19
CA ASP A 11 -5.53 1.92 6.13
C ASP A 11 -4.15 1.46 5.64
N ALA A 12 -3.20 2.39 5.60
CA ALA A 12 -1.84 2.08 5.20
C ALA A 12 -1.28 1.01 6.15
N THR A 13 -0.70 -0.07 5.62
CA THR A 13 -0.10 -1.13 6.42
C THR A 13 1.31 -1.42 5.94
N LEU A 14 2.17 -1.88 6.85
CA LEU A 14 3.53 -2.33 6.48
C LEU A 14 3.49 -3.44 5.43
N ALA A 15 2.56 -4.40 5.58
CA ALA A 15 2.38 -5.48 4.61
C ALA A 15 1.98 -4.95 3.22
N GLY A 16 1.12 -3.93 3.15
CA GLY A 16 0.75 -3.29 1.88
C GLY A 16 1.93 -2.58 1.20
N ILE A 17 2.78 -1.91 2.00
CA ILE A 17 4.01 -1.26 1.51
C ILE A 17 5.00 -2.31 0.99
N GLU A 18 5.22 -3.40 1.74
CA GLU A 18 6.08 -4.51 1.32
C GLU A 18 5.59 -5.17 0.04
N GLU A 19 4.28 -5.36 -0.10
CA GLU A 19 3.67 -5.87 -1.33
C GLU A 19 3.91 -4.90 -2.51
N MET A 20 3.73 -3.59 -2.30
CA MET A 20 3.97 -2.59 -3.34
C MET A 20 5.44 -2.56 -3.79
N ILE A 21 6.38 -2.62 -2.84
CA ILE A 21 7.82 -2.70 -3.16
C ILE A 21 8.13 -3.97 -3.95
N SER A 22 7.61 -5.13 -3.53
CA SER A 22 7.79 -6.40 -4.23
C SER A 22 7.24 -6.36 -5.66
N ARG A 23 6.10 -5.69 -5.87
CA ARG A 23 5.51 -5.48 -7.20
C ARG A 23 6.39 -4.59 -8.08
N ILE A 24 6.96 -3.51 -7.53
CA ILE A 24 7.90 -2.64 -8.24
C ILE A 24 9.13 -3.43 -8.69
N GLU A 25 9.71 -4.25 -7.81
CA GLU A 25 10.89 -5.08 -8.13
C GLU A 25 10.60 -6.09 -9.23
N ALA A 26 9.47 -6.82 -9.12
CA ALA A 26 9.05 -7.80 -10.12
C ALA A 26 8.76 -7.13 -11.48
N PHE A 27 8.05 -6.01 -11.47
CA PHE A 27 7.75 -5.24 -12.68
C PHE A 27 9.03 -4.70 -13.34
N SER A 28 9.93 -4.11 -12.56
CA SER A 28 11.21 -3.58 -13.04
C SER A 28 12.08 -4.68 -13.66
N SER A 29 12.12 -5.85 -13.03
CA SER A 29 12.84 -7.02 -13.56
C SER A 29 12.26 -7.48 -14.89
N SER A 30 10.93 -7.55 -15.00
CA SER A 30 10.23 -7.87 -16.25
C SER A 30 10.49 -6.81 -17.34
N ALA A 31 10.56 -5.54 -16.96
CA ALA A 31 10.84 -4.44 -17.86
C ALA A 31 12.24 -4.52 -18.48
N VAL A 32 13.27 -4.79 -17.67
CA VAL A 32 14.64 -4.99 -18.14
C VAL A 32 14.73 -6.19 -19.10
N ALA A 33 13.92 -7.23 -18.88
CA ALA A 33 13.85 -8.39 -19.76
C ALA A 33 13.03 -8.14 -21.05
N GLY A 34 12.41 -6.96 -21.21
CA GLY A 34 11.59 -6.61 -22.37
C GLY A 34 10.25 -7.34 -22.42
N HIS A 35 9.69 -7.72 -21.26
CA HIS A 35 8.47 -8.54 -21.16
C HIS A 35 7.23 -7.78 -20.68
N VAL A 36 7.29 -6.45 -20.60
CA VAL A 36 6.17 -5.61 -20.15
C VAL A 36 5.34 -5.11 -21.32
N SER A 37 4.03 -5.23 -21.19
CA SER A 37 3.05 -4.77 -22.16
C SER A 37 1.84 -4.19 -21.44
N ALA A 38 1.30 -3.11 -21.98
CA ALA A 38 0.04 -2.53 -21.56
C ALA A 38 -1.12 -3.33 -22.19
N VAL A 39 -2.17 -3.58 -21.41
CA VAL A 39 -3.41 -4.16 -21.92
C VAL A 39 -4.32 -3.02 -22.36
N ASN A 40 -4.65 -3.00 -23.64
CA ASN A 40 -5.56 -2.02 -24.22
C ASN A 40 -7.02 -2.35 -23.83
N PRO A 41 -7.95 -1.38 -23.94
CA PRO A 41 -9.36 -1.60 -23.61
C PRO A 41 -10.05 -2.70 -24.44
N ASP A 42 -9.52 -2.99 -25.63
CA ASP A 42 -9.99 -4.07 -26.50
C ASP A 42 -9.37 -5.45 -26.16
N GLY A 43 -8.55 -5.52 -25.10
CA GLY A 43 -7.87 -6.73 -24.64
C GLY A 43 -6.57 -7.06 -25.36
N THR A 44 -6.17 -6.26 -26.36
CA THR A 44 -4.87 -6.43 -27.02
C THR A 44 -3.72 -5.99 -26.11
N GLN A 45 -2.51 -6.48 -26.39
CA GLN A 45 -1.31 -6.11 -25.63
C GLN A 45 -0.35 -5.33 -26.53
N THR A 46 0.10 -4.17 -26.05
CA THR A 46 1.13 -3.36 -26.71
C THR A 46 2.36 -3.29 -25.82
N PRO A 47 3.59 -3.52 -26.33
CA PRO A 47 4.80 -3.29 -25.57
C PRO A 47 4.82 -1.87 -25.00
N MET A 48 5.23 -1.74 -23.74
CA MET A 48 5.34 -0.42 -23.12
C MET A 48 6.62 0.28 -23.58
N GLU A 49 6.52 1.58 -23.82
CA GLU A 49 7.67 2.43 -24.08
C GLU A 49 8.47 2.67 -22.79
N PRO A 50 9.80 2.89 -22.86
CA PRO A 50 10.63 3.11 -21.67
C PRO A 50 10.13 4.22 -20.75
N ILE A 51 9.55 5.28 -21.31
CA ILE A 51 8.98 6.39 -20.54
C ILE A 51 7.73 5.97 -19.76
N GLU A 52 6.87 5.14 -20.34
CA GLU A 52 5.65 4.64 -19.70
C GLU A 52 5.98 3.68 -18.54
N ILE A 53 7.02 2.87 -18.73
CA ILE A 53 7.55 1.98 -17.68
C ILE A 53 8.06 2.81 -16.50
N PHE A 54 8.85 3.87 -16.79
CA PHE A 54 9.38 4.76 -15.76
C PHE A 54 8.27 5.48 -15.00
N ASP A 55 7.30 6.04 -15.72
CA ASP A 55 6.16 6.75 -15.13
C ASP A 55 5.35 5.84 -14.21
N LEU A 56 5.09 4.59 -14.61
CA LEU A 56 4.36 3.63 -13.79
C LEU A 56 5.15 3.22 -12.53
N ILE A 57 6.46 2.99 -12.64
CA ILE A 57 7.32 2.72 -11.48
C ILE A 57 7.28 3.91 -10.50
N ASN A 58 7.36 5.12 -11.02
CA ASN A 58 7.33 6.34 -10.22
C ASN A 58 5.95 6.51 -9.53
N GLU A 59 4.85 6.21 -10.22
CA GLU A 59 3.51 6.23 -9.63
C GLU A 59 3.40 5.23 -8.47
N MET A 60 3.82 3.98 -8.67
CA MET A 60 3.82 2.96 -7.61
C MET A 60 4.68 3.36 -6.40
N ALA A 61 5.85 3.93 -6.65
CA ALA A 61 6.74 4.41 -5.60
C ALA A 61 6.12 5.57 -4.80
N ASN A 62 5.43 6.49 -5.47
CA ASN A 62 4.73 7.60 -4.81
C ASN A 62 3.57 7.10 -3.95
N LEU A 63 2.83 6.08 -4.39
CA LEU A 63 1.78 5.45 -3.58
C LEU A 63 2.35 4.82 -2.31
N ALA A 64 3.44 4.04 -2.43
CA ALA A 64 4.13 3.48 -1.27
C ALA A 64 4.62 4.56 -0.31
N LEU A 65 5.12 5.68 -0.83
CA LEU A 65 5.56 6.82 -0.03
C LEU A 65 4.39 7.48 0.73
N MET A 66 3.22 7.61 0.10
CA MET A 66 2.02 8.13 0.77
C MET A 66 1.61 7.23 1.93
N ASP A 67 1.66 5.90 1.75
CA ASP A 67 1.35 4.94 2.80
C ASP A 67 2.35 5.03 3.98
N ILE A 68 3.64 5.18 3.69
CA ILE A 68 4.67 5.40 4.71
C ILE A 68 4.39 6.70 5.49
N GLN A 69 3.99 7.76 4.81
CA GLN A 69 3.67 9.03 5.45
C GLN A 69 2.42 8.92 6.35
N ALA A 70 1.40 8.17 5.92
CA ALA A 70 0.21 7.91 6.72
C ALA A 70 0.56 7.13 8.00
N LEU A 71 1.37 6.08 7.89
CA LEU A 71 1.86 5.33 9.04
C LEU A 71 2.68 6.19 10.00
N ARG A 72 3.53 7.08 9.47
CA ARG A 72 4.31 8.01 10.30
C ARG A 72 3.39 8.94 11.10
N GLN A 73 2.38 9.52 10.45
CA GLN A 73 1.41 10.41 11.12
C GLN A 73 0.62 9.68 12.21
N GLU A 74 0.30 8.40 12.00
CA GLU A 74 -0.34 7.58 13.01
C GLU A 74 0.58 7.31 14.21
N LEU A 75 1.85 7.02 13.96
CA LEU A 75 2.84 6.83 15.02
C LEU A 75 3.08 8.13 15.83
N GLU A 76 3.18 9.28 15.16
CA GLU A 76 3.29 10.59 15.80
C GLU A 76 2.08 10.86 16.71
N ARG A 77 0.86 10.56 16.22
CA ARG A 77 -0.38 10.70 17.00
C ARG A 77 -0.37 9.82 18.24
N LEU A 78 0.06 8.56 18.13
CA LEU A 78 0.19 7.63 19.26
C LEU A 78 1.21 8.13 20.28
N THR A 79 2.33 8.71 19.82
CA THR A 79 3.41 9.22 20.68
C THR A 79 2.94 10.43 21.49
N ILE A 80 2.29 11.42 20.85
CA ILE A 80 1.71 12.60 21.53
C ILE A 80 0.62 12.19 22.54
N TYR A 81 -0.17 11.17 22.20
CA TYR A 81 -1.19 10.64 23.11
C TYR A 81 -0.56 10.00 24.35
N HIS A 82 0.54 9.27 24.20
CA HIS A 82 1.26 8.63 25.30
C HIS A 82 1.90 9.66 26.25
N GLU A 83 2.44 10.77 25.73
CA GLU A 83 2.97 11.87 26.56
C GLU A 83 1.88 12.64 27.33
N SER A 84 0.63 12.62 26.84
CA SER A 84 -0.47 13.43 27.39
C SER A 84 -1.42 12.69 28.35
N LYS A 85 -1.29 11.36 28.54
CA LYS A 85 -2.19 10.62 29.45
C LYS A 85 -1.53 9.55 30.32
N ASP A 86 -1.41 9.96 31.58
CA ASP A 86 -1.50 9.21 32.85
C ASP A 86 -2.83 8.41 33.03
N LYS A 87 -3.46 7.89 31.96
CA LYS A 87 -4.72 7.14 32.04
C LYS A 87 -4.79 6.00 31.03
N SER A 88 -4.52 4.81 31.55
CA SER A 88 -4.95 3.49 31.08
C SER A 88 -6.26 3.56 30.28
N VAL A 89 -6.20 3.33 28.97
CA VAL A 89 -7.33 2.81 28.19
C VAL A 89 -6.80 1.82 27.16
N CYS A 90 -7.44 0.64 27.16
CA CYS A 90 -7.20 -0.52 26.33
C CYS A 90 -7.21 -0.18 24.83
N LEU A 91 -6.10 -0.43 24.15
CA LEU A 91 -6.07 -0.47 22.69
C LEU A 91 -6.78 -1.75 22.23
N PRO A 92 -7.67 -1.72 21.22
CA PRO A 92 -8.13 -2.94 20.59
C PRO A 92 -6.93 -3.53 19.83
N VAL A 93 -6.31 -4.54 20.44
CA VAL A 93 -5.37 -5.43 19.75
C VAL A 93 -6.14 -6.08 18.62
N VAL A 94 -5.76 -5.75 17.39
CA VAL A 94 -6.31 -6.38 16.20
C VAL A 94 -5.95 -7.87 16.24
N ASP A 95 -6.96 -8.70 15.99
CA ASP A 95 -7.06 -10.16 16.15
C ASP A 95 -5.74 -10.94 15.99
N LEU A 96 -5.10 -11.28 17.11
CA LEU A 96 -4.10 -12.35 17.16
C LEU A 96 -4.83 -13.68 17.00
N LYS A 97 -5.03 -14.13 15.75
CA LYS A 97 -5.31 -15.54 15.46
C LYS A 97 -4.12 -16.38 15.93
N GLY A 98 -4.18 -16.79 17.18
CA GLY A 98 -3.38 -17.86 17.77
C GLY A 98 -4.31 -18.69 18.63
N ASP A 99 -4.74 -19.84 18.10
CA ASP A 99 -5.53 -20.83 18.82
C ASP A 99 -4.90 -21.15 20.18
N LEU A 100 -5.61 -20.80 21.26
CA LEU A 100 -5.38 -21.36 22.58
C LEU A 100 -6.31 -22.56 22.74
N THR A 101 -5.86 -23.73 22.30
CA THR A 101 -6.42 -25.00 22.75
C THR A 101 -6.08 -25.20 24.23
N GLN A 102 -7.13 -25.45 25.02
CA GLN A 102 -7.11 -25.80 26.45
C GLN A 102 -6.34 -27.10 26.75
#